data_AF-A0A8S1CNS9-F1
#
_entry.id   AF-A0A8S1CNS9-F1
#
_cell.length_a   1.000
_cell.length_b   1.000
_cell.length_c   1.000
_cell.angle_alpha   90.00
_cell.angle_beta   90.00
_cell.angle_gamma   90.00
#
_symmetry.space_group_name_H-M   'P 1'
#
loop_
_entity.id
_entity.type
_entity.pdbx_description
1 polymer ?
#
loop_
_entity_poly.entity_id
_entity_poly.type
_entity_poly.pdbx_seq_one_letter_code
_entity_poly.pdbx_strand_id
1 'polypeptide(L)'
;MAMRVKDFRISQVWEVLRHLDASAVGSKRTTLKFNKVNQNIELHFPVSSSADICALQKIPGSEVCHQGKSAKAVVTLDKTQFVPEVVNSVISKPKSFWIDSPFCSDIKRQKVLVEFSSPNIAKPFHMGHLRSTIIGNYVSNLMSSLGHDVHRINYLGDWGTQFGLLNVGLELGQVSDEQIAANPIQVLYESYVLANREAEKDPGILSRARQIFKQMEDGDFAETERWEKFRQYTISELKQTYHRLGVVFDEYQWESMFGAKDISSVIAELEGMNLLNDNPDGKRVVKVGNRNVTLVKSDGSTLYLTRDVAAAKHRFQQHKFDQLLYVVENGQGDHFIALKHILKGLDHPWSDGITHIKFGRIHGMSTRRGQAVFLKDILDEARERSTIRQNISKNTRVGSDDKSAEVLGVSAVIINDLKQRRQKDYTFDWEKALQVVVLLKEVCFILTSPCMLTDARRQWLTFAVHTLQAMFFAREQWSETSRRVQRHPLNRVASNSPGN
;
A
#
# COMPACT_ATOMS: atom_id res chain seq x y z
N MET A 1 37.07 18.17 20.84
CA MET A 1 38.06 17.15 20.45
C MET A 1 37.85 15.93 21.33
N ALA A 2 37.70 14.74 20.72
CA ALA A 2 37.57 13.40 21.31
C ALA A 2 36.25 13.01 22.01
N MET A 3 35.29 12.54 21.19
CA MET A 3 34.37 11.46 21.53
C MET A 3 35.13 10.29 22.17
N ARG A 4 34.67 9.79 23.31
CA ARG A 4 34.96 8.43 23.79
C ARG A 4 33.66 7.74 24.20
N VAL A 5 32.90 7.33 23.19
CA VAL A 5 31.98 6.20 23.29
C VAL A 5 32.76 5.03 22.70
N LYS A 6 33.56 4.35 23.52
CA LYS A 6 34.29 3.16 23.09
C LYS A 6 33.31 2.01 22.93
N ASP A 7 32.91 1.82 21.68
CA ASP A 7 32.87 0.54 20.95
C ASP A 7 31.81 -0.51 21.42
N PHE A 8 30.52 -0.34 21.06
CA PHE A 8 29.81 -0.98 19.91
C PHE A 8 29.88 -2.52 19.88
N ARG A 9 28.79 -3.28 20.18
CA ARG A 9 28.76 -4.76 19.97
C ARG A 9 27.44 -5.45 19.52
N ILE A 10 26.56 -4.73 18.81
CA ILE A 10 25.70 -5.39 17.80
C ILE A 10 26.59 -5.86 16.62
N SER A 11 27.89 -5.57 16.67
CA SER A 11 28.92 -5.89 15.70
C SER A 11 28.96 -7.37 15.33
N GLN A 12 28.80 -8.34 16.23
CA GLN A 12 29.05 -9.75 15.85
C GLN A 12 28.11 -10.24 14.74
N VAL A 13 26.79 -10.08 14.91
CA VAL A 13 25.80 -10.40 13.86
C VAL A 13 26.00 -9.53 12.62
N TRP A 14 26.30 -8.24 12.80
CA TRP A 14 26.44 -7.32 11.67
C TRP A 14 27.76 -7.47 10.91
N GLU A 15 28.80 -7.97 11.54
CA GLU A 15 30.11 -8.30 10.97
C GLU A 15 29.99 -9.62 10.20
N VAL A 16 29.25 -10.60 10.75
CA VAL A 16 28.79 -11.78 9.99
C VAL A 16 28.06 -11.36 8.72
N LEU A 17 27.05 -10.51 8.83
CA LEU A 17 26.21 -10.10 7.71
C LEU A 17 26.89 -9.14 6.73
N ARG A 18 27.92 -8.38 7.16
CA ARG A 18 28.75 -7.55 6.27
C ARG A 18 29.77 -8.36 5.50
N HIS A 19 30.29 -9.45 6.08
CA HIS A 19 31.25 -10.33 5.41
C HIS A 19 30.59 -11.33 4.47
N LEU A 20 29.31 -11.62 4.68
CA LEU A 20 28.49 -12.31 3.70
C LEU A 20 28.06 -11.32 2.62
N ASP A 21 28.64 -11.45 1.44
CA ASP A 21 28.31 -10.62 0.27
C ASP A 21 26.79 -10.48 0.12
N ALA A 22 26.29 -9.28 -0.17
CA ALA A 22 24.87 -9.02 -0.41
C ALA A 22 24.32 -9.84 -1.60
N SER A 23 25.21 -10.39 -2.43
CA SER A 23 24.91 -11.39 -3.46
C SER A 23 24.57 -12.78 -2.86
N ALA A 24 25.29 -13.22 -1.82
CA ALA A 24 25.11 -14.49 -1.12
C ALA A 24 23.91 -14.47 -0.15
N VAL A 25 23.73 -13.35 0.57
CA VAL A 25 22.54 -13.09 1.44
C VAL A 25 21.25 -12.96 0.62
N GLY A 26 21.37 -12.62 -0.68
CA GLY A 26 20.26 -12.59 -1.63
C GLY A 26 19.78 -13.97 -2.10
N SER A 27 20.42 -15.06 -1.67
CA SER A 27 19.90 -16.42 -1.88
C SER A 27 19.07 -16.83 -0.67
N LYS A 28 17.75 -16.98 -0.90
CA LYS A 28 16.76 -17.55 0.02
C LYS A 28 17.39 -18.58 0.98
N ARG A 29 17.46 -18.30 2.30
CA ARG A 29 17.53 -19.25 3.46
C ARG A 29 18.39 -18.82 4.66
N THR A 30 18.80 -17.56 4.84
CA THR A 30 19.34 -17.16 6.16
C THR A 30 18.21 -17.19 7.19
N THR A 31 18.29 -18.05 8.21
CA THR A 31 17.23 -18.19 9.22
C THR A 31 17.77 -18.03 10.63
N LEU A 32 17.19 -17.10 11.39
CA LEU A 32 17.40 -16.97 12.83
C LEU A 32 16.52 -18.00 13.55
N LYS A 33 17.14 -18.91 14.29
CA LYS A 33 16.47 -19.95 15.06
C LYS A 33 16.82 -19.85 16.53
N PHE A 34 15.81 -20.01 17.37
CA PHE A 34 16.05 -20.32 18.77
C PHE A 34 16.12 -21.83 18.92
N ASN A 35 17.29 -22.35 19.24
CA ASN A 35 17.45 -23.77 19.53
C ASN A 35 16.92 -24.03 20.94
N LYS A 36 15.84 -24.84 21.01
CA LYS A 36 15.11 -25.11 22.25
C LYS A 36 15.89 -26.01 23.22
N VAL A 37 16.87 -26.75 22.73
CA VAL A 37 17.62 -27.76 23.51
C VAL A 37 18.76 -27.09 24.27
N ASN A 38 19.65 -26.41 23.56
CA ASN A 38 20.79 -25.72 24.17
C ASN A 38 20.44 -24.29 24.63
N GLN A 39 19.21 -23.84 24.36
CA GLN A 39 18.82 -22.44 24.52
C GLN A 39 19.87 -21.52 23.90
N ASN A 40 20.21 -21.68 22.63
CA ASN A 40 21.04 -20.74 21.88
C ASN A 40 20.21 -19.97 20.84
N ILE A 41 20.67 -18.78 20.47
CA ILE A 41 20.17 -18.08 19.28
C ILE A 41 21.17 -18.39 18.17
N GLU A 42 20.68 -19.00 17.09
CA GLU A 42 21.49 -19.53 16.01
C GLU A 42 21.11 -18.86 14.69
N LEU A 43 22.09 -18.36 13.95
CA LEU A 43 21.93 -17.89 12.58
C LEU A 43 22.36 -19.00 11.62
N HIS A 44 21.43 -19.49 10.82
CA HIS A 44 21.66 -20.55 9.86
C HIS A 44 21.84 -19.94 8.48
N PHE A 45 22.98 -20.18 7.85
CA PHE A 45 23.32 -19.68 6.51
C PHE A 45 23.34 -20.83 5.49
N PRO A 46 22.75 -20.66 4.30
CA PRO A 46 23.04 -21.52 3.17
C PRO A 46 24.45 -21.22 2.66
N VAL A 47 25.27 -22.24 2.46
CA VAL A 47 26.66 -22.07 2.02
C VAL A 47 26.85 -22.79 0.69
N SER A 48 27.34 -22.06 -0.31
CA SER A 48 27.47 -22.54 -1.69
C SER A 48 28.91 -22.70 -2.16
N SER A 49 29.87 -22.05 -1.50
CA SER A 49 31.29 -22.12 -1.85
C SER A 49 32.19 -22.31 -0.62
N SER A 50 33.42 -22.79 -0.84
CA SER A 50 34.47 -22.87 0.18
C SER A 50 34.92 -21.49 0.68
N ALA A 51 34.78 -20.45 -0.15
CA ALA A 51 35.05 -19.07 0.22
C ALA A 51 34.04 -18.53 1.26
N ASP A 52 32.75 -18.86 1.08
CA ASP A 52 31.69 -18.53 2.04
C ASP A 52 31.95 -19.21 3.40
N ILE A 53 32.41 -20.48 3.38
CA ILE A 53 32.78 -21.23 4.60
C ILE A 53 33.94 -20.54 5.32
N CYS A 54 34.99 -20.15 4.59
CA CYS A 54 36.17 -19.49 5.16
C CYS A 54 35.85 -18.11 5.74
N ALA A 55 34.96 -17.34 5.09
CA ALA A 55 34.47 -16.07 5.63
C ALA A 55 33.67 -16.27 6.92
N LEU A 56 32.85 -17.33 6.96
CA LEU A 56 32.02 -17.65 8.12
C LEU A 56 32.82 -18.17 9.32
N GLN A 57 33.89 -18.93 9.10
CA GLN A 57 34.78 -19.42 10.17
C GLN A 57 35.56 -18.31 10.88
N LYS A 58 35.68 -17.12 10.28
CA LYS A 58 36.34 -15.96 10.90
C LYS A 58 35.46 -15.26 11.93
N ILE A 59 34.19 -15.67 12.06
CA ILE A 59 33.24 -15.08 12.99
C ILE A 59 33.41 -15.70 14.37
N PRO A 60 33.57 -14.90 15.44
CA PRO A 60 33.58 -15.41 16.80
C PRO A 60 32.28 -16.16 17.13
N GLY A 61 32.37 -17.44 17.54
CA GLY A 61 31.20 -18.27 17.89
C GLY A 61 30.52 -18.99 16.72
N SER A 62 31.13 -18.99 15.52
CA SER A 62 30.65 -19.78 14.39
C SER A 62 31.05 -21.25 14.48
N GLU A 63 30.07 -22.16 14.39
CA GLU A 63 30.30 -23.59 14.18
C GLU A 63 29.73 -24.00 12.81
N VAL A 64 30.61 -24.31 11.86
CA VAL A 64 30.18 -24.73 10.51
C VAL A 64 29.87 -26.23 10.50
N CYS A 65 28.62 -26.58 10.80
CA CYS A 65 28.14 -27.96 10.77
C CYS A 65 27.77 -28.42 9.34
N HIS A 66 28.57 -29.30 8.75
CA HIS A 66 28.29 -29.86 7.42
C HIS A 66 27.14 -30.89 7.49
N GLN A 67 26.00 -30.62 6.86
CA GLN A 67 24.93 -31.61 6.64
C GLN A 67 24.61 -31.77 5.15
N GLY A 68 25.26 -32.76 4.52
CA GLY A 68 24.93 -33.24 3.17
C GLY A 68 25.19 -32.25 2.02
N LYS A 69 24.67 -32.57 0.82
CA LYS A 69 24.91 -31.85 -0.48
C LYS A 69 24.60 -30.33 -0.48
N SER A 70 24.08 -29.78 0.61
CA SER A 70 23.93 -28.34 0.84
C SER A 70 24.58 -27.98 2.18
N ALA A 71 25.81 -27.48 2.17
CA ALA A 71 26.48 -27.05 3.39
C ALA A 71 25.68 -25.92 4.05
N LYS A 72 25.41 -26.05 5.36
CA LYS A 72 24.81 -24.98 6.17
C LYS A 72 25.83 -24.57 7.22
N ALA A 73 26.01 -23.28 7.43
CA ALA A 73 26.80 -22.78 8.55
C ALA A 73 25.86 -22.31 9.65
N VAL A 74 26.24 -22.55 10.91
CA VAL A 74 25.49 -22.08 12.06
C VAL A 74 26.37 -21.16 12.88
N VAL A 75 25.92 -19.93 13.10
CA VAL A 75 26.59 -19.00 14.02
C VAL A 75 25.76 -18.91 15.29
N THR A 76 26.36 -19.27 16.42
CA THR A 76 25.72 -19.16 17.72
C THR A 76 26.01 -17.80 18.34
N LEU A 77 24.97 -17.09 18.73
CA LEU A 77 25.08 -15.78 19.36
C LEU A 77 25.11 -15.91 20.88
N ASP A 78 26.05 -15.20 21.52
CA ASP A 78 26.10 -15.07 22.98
C ASP A 78 24.89 -14.26 23.46
N LYS A 79 23.93 -14.96 24.06
CA LYS A 79 22.70 -14.37 24.59
C LYS A 79 22.92 -13.35 25.69
N THR A 80 23.97 -13.52 26.49
CA THR A 80 24.24 -12.65 27.63
C THR A 80 24.66 -11.26 27.20
N GLN A 81 25.18 -11.13 25.97
CA GLN A 81 25.53 -9.86 25.34
C GLN A 81 24.44 -9.40 24.38
N PHE A 82 23.99 -10.30 23.50
CA PHE A 82 23.07 -9.98 22.40
C PHE A 82 21.70 -9.47 22.88
N VAL A 83 21.10 -10.14 23.86
CA VAL A 83 19.74 -9.81 24.30
C VAL A 83 19.68 -8.46 25.01
N PRO A 84 20.53 -8.17 26.04
CA PRO A 84 20.54 -6.85 26.66
C PRO A 84 20.83 -5.74 25.67
N GLU A 85 21.69 -5.97 24.68
CA GLU A 85 22.03 -4.94 23.71
C GLU A 85 20.90 -4.62 22.74
N VAL A 86 20.24 -5.62 22.17
CA VAL A 86 19.06 -5.42 21.32
C VAL A 86 17.95 -4.73 22.12
N VAL A 87 17.68 -5.21 23.35
CA VAL A 87 16.66 -4.62 24.22
C VAL A 87 17.00 -3.17 24.56
N ASN A 88 18.23 -2.87 24.97
CA ASN A 88 18.67 -1.51 25.28
C ASN A 88 18.62 -0.60 24.05
N SER A 89 18.95 -1.11 22.87
CA SER A 89 18.85 -0.36 21.61
C SER A 89 17.40 -0.03 21.25
N VAL A 90 16.48 -0.99 21.42
CA VAL A 90 15.05 -0.76 21.21
C VAL A 90 14.47 0.22 22.24
N ILE A 91 14.82 0.07 23.53
CA ILE A 91 14.29 0.92 24.60
C ILE A 91 14.83 2.35 24.51
N SER A 92 16.13 2.52 24.21
CA SER A 92 16.75 3.84 24.14
C SER A 92 16.28 4.66 22.93
N LYS A 93 15.95 4.00 21.82
CA LYS A 93 15.58 4.64 20.56
C LYS A 93 14.43 3.92 19.83
N PRO A 94 13.23 3.78 20.42
CA PRO A 94 12.18 2.92 19.86
C PRO A 94 11.72 3.33 18.46
N LYS A 95 11.69 4.64 18.17
CA LYS A 95 11.26 5.17 16.87
C LYS A 95 12.33 5.13 15.79
N SER A 96 13.61 5.35 16.15
CA SER A 96 14.72 5.37 15.20
C SER A 96 15.55 4.08 15.19
N PHE A 97 15.22 3.09 16.04
CA PHE A 97 15.94 1.82 16.15
C PHE A 97 16.23 1.20 14.78
N TRP A 98 15.22 1.20 13.90
CA TRP A 98 15.32 0.65 12.56
C TRP A 98 16.22 1.46 11.64
N ILE A 99 16.08 2.79 11.65
CA ILE A 99 16.80 3.73 10.79
C ILE A 99 18.28 3.80 11.20
N ASP A 100 18.53 3.85 12.51
CA ASP A 100 19.86 3.91 13.11
C ASP A 100 20.56 2.54 13.12
N SER A 101 19.86 1.47 12.73
CA SER A 101 20.45 0.14 12.67
C SER A 101 21.45 0.06 11.50
N PRO A 102 22.54 -0.71 11.66
CA PRO A 102 23.46 -1.03 10.56
C PRO A 102 22.79 -1.73 9.35
N PHE A 103 21.52 -2.12 9.48
CA PHE A 103 20.73 -2.68 8.38
C PHE A 103 20.32 -1.63 7.35
N CYS A 104 20.09 -0.40 7.83
CA CYS A 104 19.65 0.73 7.02
C CYS A 104 20.80 1.70 6.70
N SER A 105 22.01 1.48 7.25
CA SER A 105 23.16 2.36 7.03
C SER A 105 23.57 2.47 5.56
N ASP A 106 23.40 1.38 4.81
CA ASP A 106 23.77 1.30 3.40
C ASP A 106 22.57 1.55 2.46
N ILE A 107 21.38 1.80 3.02
CA ILE A 107 20.19 2.12 2.22
C ILE A 107 20.30 3.57 1.76
N LYS A 108 20.42 3.76 0.45
CA LYS A 108 20.31 5.09 -0.15
C LYS A 108 18.90 5.62 0.12
N ARG A 109 18.82 6.75 0.83
CA ARG A 109 17.55 7.46 1.05
C ARG A 109 16.99 7.93 -0.30
N GLN A 110 15.67 7.83 -0.42
CA GLN A 110 14.94 8.14 -1.65
C GLN A 110 13.69 8.94 -1.27
N LYS A 111 13.22 9.77 -2.19
CA LYS A 111 11.91 10.39 -2.13
C LYS A 111 10.87 9.52 -2.80
N VAL A 112 9.89 9.06 -2.02
CA VAL A 112 8.94 8.02 -2.40
C VAL A 112 7.52 8.58 -2.28
N LEU A 113 6.83 8.68 -3.40
CA LEU A 113 5.40 8.96 -3.39
C LEU A 113 4.63 7.65 -3.35
N VAL A 114 3.59 7.60 -2.52
CA VAL A 114 2.68 6.44 -2.43
C VAL A 114 1.27 6.94 -2.64
N GLU A 115 0.68 6.58 -3.78
CA GLU A 115 -0.72 6.83 -4.08
C GLU A 115 -1.55 5.60 -3.72
N PHE A 116 -2.57 5.79 -2.89
CA PHE A 116 -3.44 4.72 -2.45
C PHE A 116 -4.82 5.22 -2.03
N SER A 117 -5.71 4.27 -1.77
CA SER A 117 -7.15 4.48 -1.55
C SER A 117 -7.88 5.02 -2.76
N SER A 118 -7.69 6.31 -3.08
CA SER A 118 -8.09 6.98 -4.32
C SER A 118 -9.51 6.61 -4.81
N PRO A 119 -10.53 6.68 -3.93
CA PRO A 119 -11.91 6.35 -4.31
C PRO A 119 -12.50 7.40 -5.24
N ASN A 120 -13.56 7.01 -5.96
CA ASN A 120 -14.43 7.96 -6.62
C ASN A 120 -15.44 8.54 -5.61
N ILE A 121 -15.57 9.86 -5.56
CA ILE A 121 -16.40 10.55 -4.55
C ILE A 121 -17.90 10.29 -4.72
N ALA A 122 -18.36 9.90 -5.91
CA ALA A 122 -19.75 9.61 -6.21
C ALA A 122 -20.14 8.15 -5.89
N LYS A 123 -19.18 7.33 -5.46
CA LYS A 123 -19.40 5.93 -5.10
C LYS A 123 -19.17 5.71 -3.60
N PRO A 124 -19.92 4.80 -2.98
CA PRO A 124 -19.78 4.54 -1.55
C PRO A 124 -18.37 4.03 -1.28
N PHE A 125 -17.76 4.48 -0.17
CA PHE A 125 -16.48 3.95 0.26
C PHE A 125 -16.65 2.53 0.80
N HIS A 126 -16.70 1.57 -0.12
CA HIS A 126 -16.89 0.16 0.19
C HIS A 126 -15.55 -0.55 0.39
N MET A 127 -15.63 -1.82 0.75
CA MET A 127 -14.50 -2.65 1.14
C MET A 127 -13.39 -2.84 0.10
N GLY A 128 -13.69 -2.65 -1.19
CA GLY A 128 -12.67 -2.67 -2.25
C GLY A 128 -11.61 -1.59 -2.02
N HIS A 129 -12.01 -0.47 -1.44
CA HIS A 129 -11.10 0.61 -1.09
C HIS A 129 -10.32 0.35 0.20
N LEU A 130 -10.79 -0.54 1.10
CA LEU A 130 -10.03 -0.85 2.32
C LEU A 130 -8.67 -1.44 1.96
N ARG A 131 -8.60 -2.42 1.05
CA ARG A 131 -7.33 -3.06 0.69
C ARG A 131 -6.30 -2.06 0.23
N SER A 132 -6.65 -1.22 -0.75
CA SER A 132 -5.74 -0.18 -1.23
C SER A 132 -5.29 0.71 -0.07
N THR A 133 -6.24 1.10 0.79
CA THR A 133 -5.99 1.94 1.97
C THR A 133 -4.95 1.34 2.92
N ILE A 134 -5.16 0.11 3.38
CA ILE A 134 -4.30 -0.52 4.40
C ILE A 134 -2.96 -1.00 3.82
N ILE A 135 -2.96 -1.48 2.57
CA ILE A 135 -1.72 -1.87 1.88
C ILE A 135 -0.87 -0.63 1.63
N GLY A 136 -1.47 0.47 1.16
CA GLY A 136 -0.77 1.72 0.94
C GLY A 136 -0.22 2.33 2.22
N ASN A 137 -0.98 2.29 3.31
CA ASN A 137 -0.48 2.71 4.63
C ASN A 137 0.68 1.83 5.10
N TYR A 138 0.56 0.50 4.97
CA TYR A 138 1.64 -0.44 5.32
C TYR A 138 2.92 -0.17 4.50
N VAL A 139 2.79 -0.02 3.18
CA VAL A 139 3.92 0.29 2.29
C VAL A 139 4.55 1.62 2.68
N SER A 140 3.75 2.66 2.91
CA SER A 140 4.24 3.99 3.29
C SER A 140 5.01 3.95 4.61
N ASN A 141 4.49 3.24 5.61
CA ASN A 141 5.11 3.12 6.92
C ASN A 141 6.38 2.26 6.88
N LEU A 142 6.41 1.22 6.05
CA LEU A 142 7.60 0.42 5.78
C LEU A 142 8.69 1.27 5.11
N MET A 143 8.34 2.06 4.08
CA MET A 143 9.33 2.92 3.41
C MET A 143 9.85 4.00 4.35
N SER A 144 8.98 4.57 5.19
CA SER A 144 9.36 5.55 6.22
C SER A 144 10.31 4.93 7.26
N SER A 145 10.06 3.69 7.70
CA SER A 145 10.90 3.01 8.70
C SER A 145 12.27 2.59 8.18
N LEU A 146 12.42 2.48 6.86
CA LEU A 146 13.71 2.32 6.17
C LEU A 146 14.45 3.66 5.97
N GLY A 147 13.88 4.78 6.38
CA GLY A 147 14.51 6.10 6.33
C GLY A 147 14.31 6.85 5.00
N HIS A 148 13.36 6.42 4.16
CA HIS A 148 12.97 7.17 2.96
C HIS A 148 12.10 8.39 3.33
N ASP A 149 12.14 9.42 2.47
CA ASP A 149 11.22 10.55 2.54
C ASP A 149 9.92 10.15 1.82
N VAL A 150 8.83 9.94 2.57
CA VAL A 150 7.59 9.35 2.05
C VAL A 150 6.48 10.38 2.02
N HIS A 151 5.87 10.56 0.84
CA HIS A 151 4.73 11.45 0.63
C HIS A 151 3.49 10.64 0.20
N ARG A 152 2.46 10.65 1.04
CA ARG A 152 1.22 9.88 0.87
C ARG A 152 0.18 10.72 0.13
N ILE A 153 -0.25 10.23 -1.02
CA ILE A 153 -1.22 10.92 -1.88
C ILE A 153 -2.53 10.13 -1.92
N ASN A 154 -3.65 10.84 -1.79
CA ASN A 154 -4.97 10.32 -2.12
C ASN A 154 -5.48 11.03 -3.38
N TYR A 155 -5.58 10.32 -4.50
CA TYR A 155 -6.02 10.88 -5.78
C TYR A 155 -7.50 10.56 -6.01
N LEU A 156 -8.36 11.51 -5.68
CA LEU A 156 -9.80 11.31 -5.61
C LEU A 156 -10.44 11.49 -6.99
N GLY A 157 -11.26 10.53 -7.38
CA GLY A 157 -12.04 10.58 -8.62
C GLY A 157 -13.25 11.47 -8.43
N ASP A 158 -13.16 12.73 -8.84
CA ASP A 158 -14.20 13.75 -8.70
C ASP A 158 -14.67 14.33 -10.03
N TRP A 159 -14.19 13.79 -11.16
CA TRP A 159 -14.49 14.27 -12.49
C TRP A 159 -15.24 13.22 -13.31
N GLY A 160 -16.27 13.64 -14.02
CA GLY A 160 -17.01 12.81 -14.97
C GLY A 160 -18.52 12.80 -14.78
N THR A 161 -19.22 12.11 -15.69
CA THR A 161 -20.70 12.04 -15.73
C THR A 161 -21.34 11.47 -14.46
N GLN A 162 -20.58 10.80 -13.59
CA GLN A 162 -21.08 10.32 -12.30
C GLN A 162 -21.56 11.46 -11.40
N PHE A 163 -20.91 12.63 -11.48
CA PHE A 163 -21.36 13.83 -10.79
C PHE A 163 -22.70 14.35 -11.35
N GLY A 164 -22.83 14.38 -12.67
CA GLY A 164 -24.09 14.74 -13.31
C GLY A 164 -25.23 13.79 -12.92
N LEU A 165 -24.97 12.48 -12.83
CA LEU A 165 -25.94 11.50 -12.36
C LEU A 165 -26.34 11.74 -10.90
N LEU A 166 -25.38 12.07 -10.05
CA LEU A 166 -25.65 12.43 -8.66
C LEU A 166 -26.60 13.64 -8.56
N ASN A 167 -26.35 14.69 -9.36
CA ASN A 167 -27.19 15.88 -9.37
C ASN A 167 -28.62 15.58 -9.86
N VAL A 168 -28.76 14.85 -10.98
CA VAL A 168 -30.08 14.40 -11.46
C VAL A 168 -30.79 13.54 -10.41
N GLY A 169 -30.06 12.69 -9.69
CA GLY A 169 -30.60 11.85 -8.63
C GLY A 169 -31.17 12.63 -7.45
N LEU A 170 -30.51 13.73 -7.05
CA LEU A 170 -31.00 14.61 -5.99
C LEU A 170 -32.31 15.31 -6.40
N GLU A 171 -32.40 15.75 -7.65
CA GLU A 171 -33.62 16.34 -8.19
C GLU A 171 -34.77 15.34 -8.29
N LEU A 172 -34.50 14.14 -8.82
CA LEU A 172 -35.50 13.07 -8.92
C LEU A 172 -36.02 12.64 -7.54
N GLY A 173 -35.13 12.61 -6.55
CA GLY A 173 -35.46 12.30 -5.16
C GLY A 173 -36.08 13.46 -4.39
N GLN A 174 -36.16 14.66 -4.99
CA GLN A 174 -36.61 15.90 -4.33
C GLN A 174 -35.90 16.13 -2.98
N VAL A 175 -34.59 15.87 -2.97
CA VAL A 175 -33.78 15.92 -1.75
C VAL A 175 -33.47 17.37 -1.39
N SER A 176 -33.77 17.76 -0.15
CA SER A 176 -33.47 19.10 0.36
C SER A 176 -32.02 19.23 0.86
N ASP A 177 -31.50 20.45 0.93
CA ASP A 177 -30.17 20.73 1.47
C ASP A 177 -30.03 20.30 2.94
N GLU A 178 -31.10 20.35 3.73
CA GLU A 178 -31.12 19.88 5.12
C GLU A 178 -30.94 18.36 5.20
N GLN A 179 -31.55 17.60 4.29
CA GLN A 179 -31.39 16.15 4.23
C GLN A 179 -29.95 15.79 3.87
N ILE A 180 -29.37 16.49 2.89
CA ILE A 180 -27.95 16.32 2.53
C ILE A 180 -27.07 16.63 3.74
N ALA A 181 -27.29 17.75 4.43
CA ALA A 181 -26.46 18.14 5.58
C ALA A 181 -26.54 17.13 6.74
N ALA A 182 -27.68 16.48 6.94
CA ALA A 182 -27.89 15.52 8.03
C ALA A 182 -27.15 14.19 7.80
N ASN A 183 -27.12 13.68 6.57
CA ASN A 183 -26.44 12.43 6.23
C ASN A 183 -25.87 12.45 4.80
N PRO A 184 -24.81 13.24 4.54
CA PRO A 184 -24.40 13.58 3.18
C PRO A 184 -24.08 12.35 2.34
N ILE A 185 -23.24 11.44 2.84
CA ILE A 185 -22.74 10.33 2.01
C ILE A 185 -23.81 9.31 1.72
N GLN A 186 -24.70 9.03 2.67
CA GLN A 186 -25.80 8.13 2.42
C GLN A 186 -26.81 8.73 1.44
N VAL A 187 -27.17 10.00 1.62
CA VAL A 187 -28.13 10.68 0.73
C VAL A 187 -27.56 10.79 -0.68
N LEU A 188 -26.30 11.23 -0.83
CA LEU A 188 -25.64 11.29 -2.14
C LEU A 188 -25.57 9.90 -2.79
N TYR A 189 -25.27 8.85 -2.03
CA TYR A 189 -25.27 7.49 -2.54
C TYR A 189 -26.66 7.04 -3.02
N GLU A 190 -27.69 7.24 -2.21
CA GLU A 190 -29.07 6.88 -2.55
C GLU A 190 -29.56 7.61 -3.80
N SER A 191 -29.23 8.91 -3.92
CA SER A 191 -29.51 9.71 -5.12
C SER A 191 -28.77 9.20 -6.35
N TYR A 192 -27.49 8.84 -6.23
CA TYR A 192 -26.74 8.24 -7.33
C TYR A 192 -27.36 6.91 -7.78
N VAL A 193 -27.73 6.04 -6.85
CA VAL A 193 -28.39 4.75 -7.15
C VAL A 193 -29.73 4.98 -7.83
N LEU A 194 -30.53 5.92 -7.33
CA LEU A 194 -31.80 6.32 -7.94
C LEU A 194 -31.59 6.75 -9.40
N ALA A 195 -30.67 7.67 -9.65
CA ALA A 195 -30.38 8.16 -10.99
C ALA A 195 -29.94 7.04 -11.95
N ASN A 196 -29.07 6.13 -11.50
CA ASN A 196 -28.63 5.00 -12.34
C ASN A 196 -29.80 4.07 -12.67
N ARG A 197 -30.63 3.73 -11.69
CA ARG A 197 -31.81 2.88 -11.89
C ARG A 197 -32.81 3.50 -12.84
N GLU A 198 -33.04 4.81 -12.74
CA GLU A 198 -33.94 5.49 -13.68
C GLU A 198 -33.30 5.67 -15.05
N ALA A 199 -31.98 5.86 -15.16
CA ALA A 199 -31.26 5.93 -16.43
C ALA A 199 -31.30 4.62 -17.25
N GLU A 200 -31.49 3.47 -16.60
CA GLU A 200 -31.74 2.19 -17.28
C GLU A 200 -33.10 2.18 -18.01
N LYS A 201 -34.06 2.99 -17.54
CA LYS A 201 -35.41 3.10 -18.11
C LYS A 201 -35.53 4.27 -19.10
N ASP A 202 -34.84 5.38 -18.82
CA ASP A 202 -34.88 6.60 -19.62
C ASP A 202 -33.45 7.07 -19.99
N PRO A 203 -33.02 6.88 -21.26
CA PRO A 203 -31.75 7.40 -21.76
C PRO A 203 -31.61 8.92 -21.67
N GLY A 204 -32.72 9.66 -21.54
CA GLY A 204 -32.75 11.11 -21.33
C GLY A 204 -32.04 11.53 -20.05
N ILE A 205 -32.10 10.70 -18.99
CA ILE A 205 -31.42 10.95 -17.71
C ILE A 205 -29.90 10.98 -17.89
N LEU A 206 -29.35 10.03 -18.65
CA LEU A 206 -27.91 10.01 -18.91
C LEU A 206 -27.49 11.21 -19.77
N SER A 207 -28.33 11.62 -20.70
CA SER A 207 -28.08 12.81 -21.53
C SER A 207 -28.08 14.09 -20.68
N ARG A 208 -29.03 14.21 -19.74
CA ARG A 208 -29.08 15.32 -18.78
C ARG A 208 -27.87 15.34 -17.84
N ALA A 209 -27.47 14.17 -17.33
CA ALA A 209 -26.26 14.05 -16.51
C ALA A 209 -25.00 14.50 -17.27
N ARG A 210 -24.89 14.18 -18.57
CA ARG A 210 -23.79 14.67 -19.42
C ARG A 210 -23.84 16.18 -19.62
N GLN A 211 -25.04 16.74 -19.77
CA GLN A 211 -25.21 18.19 -19.91
C GLN A 211 -24.80 18.94 -18.63
N ILE A 212 -25.23 18.47 -17.46
CA ILE A 212 -24.82 19.03 -16.16
C ILE A 212 -23.29 18.97 -16.01
N PHE A 213 -22.71 17.81 -16.30
CA PHE A 213 -21.26 17.65 -16.25
C PHE A 213 -20.55 18.63 -17.21
N LYS A 214 -21.05 18.79 -18.44
CA LYS A 214 -20.51 19.75 -19.40
C LYS A 214 -20.61 21.20 -18.89
N GLN A 215 -21.73 21.59 -18.29
CA GLN A 215 -21.89 22.92 -17.70
C GLN A 215 -20.84 23.19 -16.62
N MET A 216 -20.55 22.18 -15.78
CA MET A 216 -19.47 22.25 -14.80
C MET A 216 -18.09 22.35 -15.47
N GLU A 217 -17.81 21.62 -16.55
CA GLU A 217 -16.55 21.75 -17.32
C GLU A 217 -16.39 23.14 -17.96
N ASP A 218 -17.51 23.72 -18.41
CA ASP A 218 -17.58 25.07 -18.99
C ASP A 218 -17.49 26.18 -17.91
N GLY A 219 -17.43 25.81 -16.62
CA GLY A 219 -17.26 26.73 -15.50
C GLY A 219 -18.53 27.39 -14.98
N ASP A 220 -19.70 26.75 -15.17
CA ASP A 220 -20.95 27.22 -14.58
C ASP A 220 -20.83 27.33 -13.05
N PHE A 221 -21.13 28.52 -12.52
CA PHE A 221 -20.91 28.83 -11.12
C PHE A 221 -21.76 27.96 -10.19
N ALA A 222 -23.04 27.75 -10.52
CA ALA A 222 -23.96 27.03 -9.65
C ALA A 222 -23.62 25.53 -9.59
N GLU A 223 -23.29 24.93 -10.74
CA GLU A 223 -22.88 23.53 -10.79
C GLU A 223 -21.52 23.31 -10.12
N THR A 224 -20.58 24.25 -10.28
CA THR A 224 -19.26 24.19 -9.64
C THR A 224 -19.36 24.34 -8.12
N GLU A 225 -20.19 25.27 -7.62
CA GLU A 225 -20.41 25.46 -6.19
C GLU A 225 -21.02 24.21 -5.53
N ARG A 226 -22.04 23.61 -6.19
CA ARG A 226 -22.67 22.37 -5.72
C ARG A 226 -21.67 21.22 -5.70
N TRP A 227 -20.83 21.11 -6.73
CA TRP A 227 -19.77 20.10 -6.81
C TRP A 227 -18.75 20.22 -5.67
N GLU A 228 -18.27 21.43 -5.42
CA GLU A 228 -17.31 21.70 -4.35
C GLU A 228 -17.91 21.37 -2.97
N LYS A 229 -19.20 21.66 -2.75
CA LYS A 229 -19.93 21.28 -1.53
C LYS A 229 -19.96 19.76 -1.31
N PHE A 230 -20.32 18.99 -2.35
CA PHE A 230 -20.34 17.52 -2.25
C PHE A 230 -18.95 16.94 -2.01
N ARG A 231 -17.94 17.49 -2.70
CA ARG A 231 -16.54 17.15 -2.50
C ARG A 231 -16.11 17.36 -1.05
N GLN A 232 -16.47 18.49 -0.44
CA GLN A 232 -16.16 18.77 0.97
C GLN A 232 -16.80 17.77 1.94
N TYR A 233 -18.07 17.41 1.73
CA TYR A 233 -18.74 16.39 2.54
C TYR A 233 -18.04 15.03 2.44
N THR A 234 -17.70 14.59 1.23
CA THR A 234 -17.00 13.33 1.00
C THR A 234 -15.62 13.33 1.66
N ILE A 235 -14.83 14.41 1.54
CA ILE A 235 -13.52 14.49 2.19
C ILE A 235 -13.64 14.39 3.71
N SER A 236 -14.60 15.10 4.29
CA SER A 236 -14.77 15.15 5.75
C SER A 236 -15.03 13.74 6.30
N GLU A 237 -15.93 12.98 5.68
CA GLU A 237 -16.23 11.61 6.09
C GLU A 237 -15.08 10.63 5.81
N LEU A 238 -14.44 10.75 4.64
CA LEU A 238 -13.27 9.94 4.30
C LEU A 238 -12.13 10.16 5.31
N LYS A 239 -11.84 11.40 5.70
CA LYS A 239 -10.83 11.74 6.71
C LYS A 239 -11.12 11.06 8.04
N GLN A 240 -12.37 11.06 8.50
CA GLN A 240 -12.76 10.35 9.72
C GLN A 240 -12.51 8.85 9.59
N THR A 241 -12.90 8.25 8.46
CA THR A 241 -12.69 6.82 8.20
C THR A 241 -11.20 6.46 8.12
N TYR A 242 -10.38 7.27 7.45
CA TYR A 242 -8.94 7.10 7.39
C TYR A 242 -8.29 7.21 8.77
N HIS A 243 -8.73 8.17 9.59
CA HIS A 243 -8.23 8.34 10.94
C HIS A 243 -8.46 7.10 11.81
N ARG A 244 -9.65 6.48 11.72
CA ARG A 244 -9.95 5.21 12.40
C ARG A 244 -9.00 4.08 11.99
N LEU A 245 -8.58 4.05 10.73
CA LEU A 245 -7.61 3.08 10.18
C LEU A 245 -6.15 3.42 10.49
N GLY A 246 -5.87 4.52 11.20
CA GLY A 246 -4.51 5.01 11.44
C GLY A 246 -3.81 5.49 10.16
N VAL A 247 -4.59 6.06 9.23
CA VAL A 247 -4.10 6.57 7.94
C VAL A 247 -4.17 8.09 7.95
N VAL A 248 -3.05 8.71 7.56
CA VAL A 248 -2.95 10.16 7.33
C VAL A 248 -2.32 10.36 5.96
N PHE A 249 -2.93 11.22 5.15
CA PHE A 249 -2.39 11.61 3.85
C PHE A 249 -1.69 12.96 3.97
N ASP A 250 -0.59 13.10 3.23
CA ASP A 250 0.17 14.34 3.13
C ASP A 250 -0.46 15.28 2.09
N GLU A 251 -1.13 14.71 1.08
CA GLU A 251 -1.77 15.47 0.00
C GLU A 251 -3.04 14.78 -0.52
N TYR A 252 -4.07 15.59 -0.78
CA TYR A 252 -5.29 15.16 -1.49
C TYR A 252 -5.31 15.81 -2.87
N GLN A 253 -5.23 15.00 -3.91
CA GLN A 253 -5.31 15.41 -5.31
C GLN A 253 -6.63 14.96 -5.93
N TRP A 254 -6.94 15.52 -7.09
CA TRP A 254 -8.26 15.39 -7.71
C TRP A 254 -8.11 15.18 -9.20
N GLU A 255 -8.97 14.36 -9.80
CA GLU A 255 -9.01 14.25 -11.26
C GLU A 255 -9.27 15.61 -11.90
N SER A 256 -10.14 16.42 -11.30
CA SER A 256 -10.47 17.79 -11.70
C SER A 256 -9.28 18.74 -11.77
N MET A 257 -8.19 18.50 -11.02
CA MET A 257 -6.97 19.31 -11.10
C MET A 257 -6.27 19.20 -12.46
N PHE A 258 -6.55 18.14 -13.21
CA PHE A 258 -5.92 17.86 -14.51
C PHE A 258 -6.96 18.02 -15.62
N GLY A 259 -7.26 19.28 -15.93
CA GLY A 259 -8.33 19.66 -16.86
C GLY A 259 -7.98 19.48 -18.33
N ALA A 260 -8.85 19.98 -19.20
CA ALA A 260 -8.69 19.89 -20.65
C ALA A 260 -7.33 20.43 -21.14
N LYS A 261 -6.82 21.51 -20.54
CA LYS A 261 -5.52 22.10 -20.90
C LYS A 261 -4.34 21.13 -20.67
N ASP A 262 -4.28 20.48 -19.53
CA ASP A 262 -3.20 19.54 -19.20
C ASP A 262 -3.26 18.30 -20.09
N ILE A 263 -4.48 17.83 -20.36
CA ILE A 263 -4.75 16.72 -21.27
C ILE A 263 -4.30 17.09 -22.69
N SER A 264 -4.69 18.25 -23.20
CA SER A 264 -4.29 18.74 -24.53
C SER A 264 -2.77 18.90 -24.65
N SER A 265 -2.08 19.35 -23.59
CA SER A 265 -0.61 19.42 -23.56
C SER A 265 0.01 18.03 -23.75
N VAL A 266 -0.50 17.02 -23.05
CA VAL A 266 0.00 15.63 -23.19
C VAL A 266 -0.23 15.11 -24.61
N ILE A 267 -1.41 15.36 -25.19
CA ILE A 267 -1.71 14.94 -26.57
C ILE A 267 -0.77 15.62 -27.57
N ALA A 268 -0.56 16.94 -27.46
CA ALA A 268 0.34 17.68 -28.34
C ALA A 268 1.79 17.19 -28.25
N GLU A 269 2.27 16.83 -27.05
CA GLU A 269 3.60 16.25 -26.86
C GLU A 269 3.71 14.87 -27.53
N LEU A 270 2.68 14.03 -27.43
CA LEU A 270 2.66 12.72 -28.09
C LEU A 270 2.65 12.84 -29.62
N GLU A 271 1.94 13.84 -30.15
CA GLU A 271 1.96 14.17 -31.58
C GLU A 271 3.34 14.65 -32.03
N GLY A 272 3.94 15.60 -31.30
CA GLY A 272 5.26 16.14 -31.62
C GLY A 272 6.37 15.09 -31.61
N MET A 273 6.22 14.02 -30.82
CA MET A 273 7.14 12.89 -30.78
C MET A 273 6.74 11.73 -31.72
N ASN A 274 5.71 11.88 -32.56
CA ASN A 274 5.19 10.84 -33.46
C ASN A 274 4.81 9.53 -32.74
N LEU A 275 4.30 9.62 -31.51
CA LEU A 275 3.88 8.46 -30.70
C LEU A 275 2.38 8.17 -30.83
N LEU A 276 1.59 9.19 -31.18
CA LEU A 276 0.15 9.09 -31.34
C LEU A 276 -0.20 8.77 -32.79
N ASN A 277 -0.90 7.65 -33.01
CA ASN A 277 -1.29 7.16 -34.33
C ASN A 277 -2.81 7.23 -34.50
N ASP A 278 -3.26 7.66 -35.67
CA ASP A 278 -4.67 7.63 -36.03
C ASP A 278 -5.05 6.23 -36.53
N ASN A 279 -6.13 5.68 -35.99
CA ASN A 279 -6.72 4.43 -36.46
C ASN A 279 -7.81 4.71 -37.50
N PRO A 280 -8.09 3.75 -38.41
CA PRO A 280 -9.17 3.86 -39.39
C PRO A 280 -10.58 4.05 -38.77
N ASP A 281 -10.77 3.67 -37.50
CA ASP A 281 -12.03 3.84 -36.76
C ASP A 281 -12.18 5.24 -36.12
N GLY A 282 -11.29 6.18 -36.46
CA GLY A 282 -11.28 7.55 -35.95
C GLY A 282 -10.70 7.70 -34.53
N LYS A 283 -10.23 6.61 -33.92
CA LYS A 283 -9.57 6.67 -32.61
C LYS A 283 -8.11 7.04 -32.75
N ARG A 284 -7.53 7.60 -31.69
CA ARG A 284 -6.09 7.90 -31.63
C ARG A 284 -5.44 7.05 -30.55
N VAL A 285 -4.38 6.35 -30.92
CA VAL A 285 -3.79 5.26 -30.14
C VAL A 285 -2.28 5.38 -30.00
N VAL A 286 -1.76 4.93 -28.88
CA VAL A 286 -0.31 4.71 -28.68
C VAL A 286 -0.03 3.21 -28.70
N LYS A 287 1.03 2.82 -29.40
CA LYS A 287 1.46 1.43 -29.47
C LYS A 287 2.27 1.07 -28.22
N VAL A 288 1.77 0.13 -27.42
CA VAL A 288 2.43 -0.39 -26.22
C VAL A 288 2.76 -1.87 -26.45
N GLY A 289 4.00 -2.14 -26.83
CA GLY A 289 4.41 -3.47 -27.28
C GLY A 289 3.64 -3.90 -28.53
N ASN A 290 2.85 -4.97 -28.42
CA ASN A 290 2.03 -5.51 -29.52
C ASN A 290 0.56 -5.05 -29.46
N ARG A 291 0.21 -4.11 -28.58
CA ARG A 291 -1.17 -3.65 -28.39
C ARG A 291 -1.29 -2.16 -28.70
N ASN A 292 -2.44 -1.76 -29.23
CA ASN A 292 -2.79 -0.36 -29.39
C ASN A 292 -3.66 0.08 -28.22
N VAL A 293 -3.19 1.08 -27.48
CA VAL A 293 -3.90 1.67 -26.34
C VAL A 293 -4.54 2.96 -26.79
N THR A 294 -5.87 3.04 -26.71
CA THR A 294 -6.61 4.24 -27.08
C THR A 294 -6.41 5.34 -26.05
N LEU A 295 -6.13 6.56 -26.51
CA LEU A 295 -6.07 7.77 -25.69
C LEU A 295 -7.18 8.76 -26.04
N VAL A 296 -7.60 8.79 -27.31
CA VAL A 296 -8.69 9.63 -27.81
C VAL A 296 -9.68 8.75 -28.57
N LYS A 297 -10.96 8.86 -28.24
CA LYS A 297 -12.05 8.15 -28.93
C LYS A 297 -12.39 8.82 -30.27
N SER A 298 -13.22 8.14 -31.05
CA SER A 298 -13.71 8.65 -32.34
C SER A 298 -14.55 9.92 -32.24
N ASP A 299 -15.12 10.22 -31.06
CA ASP A 299 -15.86 11.45 -30.77
C ASP A 299 -14.96 12.59 -30.28
N GLY A 300 -13.64 12.40 -30.27
CA GLY A 300 -12.67 13.38 -29.77
C GLY A 300 -12.50 13.41 -28.25
N SER A 301 -13.30 12.65 -27.48
CA SER A 301 -13.17 12.60 -26.03
C SER A 301 -11.92 11.81 -25.60
N THR A 302 -11.24 12.31 -24.57
CA THR A 302 -10.01 11.68 -24.04
C THR A 302 -10.32 10.65 -22.95
N LEU A 303 -9.47 9.64 -22.83
CA LEU A 303 -9.57 8.61 -21.79
C LEU A 303 -8.74 8.95 -20.54
N TYR A 304 -9.07 8.28 -19.42
CA TYR A 304 -8.43 8.49 -18.11
C TYR A 304 -6.91 8.37 -18.14
N LEU A 305 -6.36 7.52 -19.01
CA LEU A 305 -4.91 7.31 -19.11
C LEU A 305 -4.14 8.61 -19.45
N THR A 306 -4.68 9.47 -20.32
CA THR A 306 -4.03 10.75 -20.65
C THR A 306 -4.00 11.69 -19.44
N ARG A 307 -5.05 11.68 -18.61
CA ARG A 307 -5.11 12.43 -17.37
C ARG A 307 -4.08 11.92 -16.35
N ASP A 308 -3.91 10.61 -16.25
CA ASP A 308 -2.91 10.01 -15.35
C ASP A 308 -1.47 10.30 -15.79
N VAL A 309 -1.22 10.42 -17.10
CA VAL A 309 0.06 10.90 -17.63
C VAL A 309 0.32 12.34 -17.18
N ALA A 310 -0.68 13.22 -17.28
CA ALA A 310 -0.58 14.59 -16.80
C ALA A 310 -0.31 14.63 -15.27
N ALA A 311 -1.06 13.84 -14.50
CA ALA A 311 -0.89 13.74 -13.05
C ALA A 311 0.51 13.26 -12.65
N ALA A 312 1.03 12.22 -13.30
CA ALA A 312 2.37 11.70 -13.04
C ALA A 312 3.46 12.75 -13.34
N LYS A 313 3.32 13.49 -14.46
CA LYS A 313 4.23 14.59 -14.82
C LYS A 313 4.18 15.71 -13.80
N HIS A 314 2.99 16.13 -13.38
CA HIS A 314 2.82 17.15 -12.36
C HIS A 314 3.47 16.74 -11.03
N ARG A 315 3.23 15.50 -10.57
CA ARG A 315 3.87 14.95 -9.37
C ARG A 315 5.39 14.98 -9.47
N PHE A 316 5.96 14.63 -10.62
CA PHE A 316 7.40 14.70 -10.81
C PHE A 316 7.93 16.14 -10.82
N GLN A 317 7.21 17.08 -11.43
CA GLN A 317 7.59 18.49 -11.43
C GLN A 317 7.62 19.07 -10.01
N GLN A 318 6.61 18.77 -9.19
CA GLN A 318 6.50 19.25 -7.81
C GLN A 318 7.50 18.56 -6.88
N HIS A 319 7.59 17.22 -6.96
CA HIS A 319 8.26 16.44 -5.93
C HIS A 319 9.64 15.95 -6.31
N LYS A 320 9.99 15.85 -7.61
CA LYS A 320 11.25 15.26 -8.09
C LYS A 320 11.55 13.92 -7.42
N PHE A 321 10.55 13.03 -7.42
CA PHE A 321 10.59 11.76 -6.72
C PHE A 321 11.58 10.76 -7.35
N ASP A 322 12.09 9.84 -6.55
CA ASP A 322 12.86 8.67 -7.01
C ASP A 322 11.94 7.47 -7.30
N GLN A 323 10.84 7.35 -6.55
CA GLN A 323 9.86 6.27 -6.70
C GLN A 323 8.43 6.82 -6.60
N LEU A 324 7.54 6.30 -7.43
CA LEU A 324 6.10 6.54 -7.36
C LEU A 324 5.37 5.20 -7.35
N LEU A 325 4.77 4.88 -6.19
CA LEU A 325 4.11 3.62 -5.92
C LEU A 325 2.60 3.78 -6.03
N TYR A 326 2.00 3.16 -7.04
CA TYR A 326 0.55 3.12 -7.21
C TYR A 326 -0.01 1.86 -6.58
N VAL A 327 -0.84 1.98 -5.54
CA VAL A 327 -1.44 0.84 -4.85
C VAL A 327 -2.86 0.61 -5.37
N VAL A 328 -2.97 -0.20 -6.42
CA VAL A 328 -4.21 -0.39 -7.18
C VAL A 328 -4.49 -1.87 -7.44
N GLU A 329 -5.77 -2.22 -7.55
CA GLU A 329 -6.26 -3.58 -7.80
C GLU A 329 -5.65 -4.20 -9.07
N ASN A 330 -5.47 -5.52 -9.08
CA ASN A 330 -4.84 -6.30 -10.14
C ASN A 330 -5.43 -6.04 -11.53
N GLY A 331 -6.74 -5.84 -11.63
CA GLY A 331 -7.47 -5.60 -12.87
C GLY A 331 -6.98 -4.39 -13.67
N GLN A 332 -6.30 -3.43 -13.03
CA GLN A 332 -5.75 -2.24 -13.69
C GLN A 332 -4.30 -2.41 -14.18
N GLY A 333 -3.78 -3.64 -14.22
CA GLY A 333 -2.38 -3.90 -14.58
C GLY A 333 -1.97 -3.36 -15.96
N ASP A 334 -2.82 -3.52 -16.97
CA ASP A 334 -2.54 -3.07 -18.34
C ASP A 334 -2.49 -1.53 -18.43
N HIS A 335 -3.30 -0.84 -17.63
CA HIS A 335 -3.31 0.62 -17.53
C HIS A 335 -1.96 1.17 -17.06
N PHE A 336 -1.41 0.65 -15.94
CA PHE A 336 -0.13 1.12 -15.42
C PHE A 336 1.07 0.73 -16.30
N ILE A 337 0.96 -0.38 -17.04
CA ILE A 337 1.95 -0.73 -18.07
C ILE A 337 1.93 0.31 -19.18
N ALA A 338 0.73 0.69 -19.67
CA ALA A 338 0.58 1.71 -20.69
C ALA A 338 1.05 3.09 -20.20
N LEU A 339 0.70 3.49 -18.97
CA LEU A 339 1.15 4.74 -18.35
C LEU A 339 2.68 4.85 -18.34
N LYS A 340 3.36 3.82 -17.83
CA LYS A 340 4.82 3.79 -17.78
C LYS A 340 5.43 3.82 -19.19
N HIS A 341 4.85 3.09 -20.13
CA HIS A 341 5.32 3.07 -21.52
C HIS A 341 5.18 4.43 -22.20
N ILE A 342 4.04 5.10 -22.03
CA ILE A 342 3.78 6.43 -22.58
C ILE A 342 4.78 7.45 -22.02
N LEU A 343 4.95 7.48 -20.69
CA LEU A 343 5.92 8.39 -20.06
C LEU A 343 7.34 8.13 -20.56
N LYS A 344 7.74 6.87 -20.72
CA LYS A 344 9.04 6.52 -21.28
C LYS A 344 9.20 6.97 -22.73
N GLY A 345 8.14 6.84 -23.54
CA GLY A 345 8.11 7.36 -24.92
C GLY A 345 8.25 8.88 -24.97
N LEU A 346 7.66 9.60 -24.01
CA LEU A 346 7.78 11.05 -23.83
C LEU A 346 9.13 11.52 -23.27
N ASP A 347 10.17 10.68 -23.32
CA ASP A 347 11.51 10.93 -22.79
C ASP A 347 11.53 11.34 -21.30
N HIS A 348 10.72 10.65 -20.49
CA HIS A 348 10.72 10.80 -19.04
C HIS A 348 11.41 9.61 -18.36
N PRO A 349 12.75 9.63 -18.18
CA PRO A 349 13.49 8.49 -17.62
C PRO A 349 13.11 8.16 -16.17
N TRP A 350 12.60 9.14 -15.41
CA TRP A 350 12.05 8.95 -14.07
C TRP A 350 10.83 8.02 -14.03
N SER A 351 10.21 7.74 -15.19
CA SER A 351 9.14 6.74 -15.31
C SER A 351 9.61 5.35 -14.90
N ASP A 352 10.91 5.05 -14.96
CA ASP A 352 11.47 3.78 -14.48
C ASP A 352 11.24 3.58 -12.97
N GLY A 353 11.11 4.66 -12.19
CA GLY A 353 10.76 4.65 -10.77
C GLY A 353 9.27 4.44 -10.45
N ILE A 354 8.41 4.34 -11.48
CA ILE A 354 6.99 4.04 -11.29
C ILE A 354 6.79 2.53 -11.08
N THR A 355 6.06 2.18 -10.02
CA THR A 355 5.74 0.79 -9.65
C THR A 355 4.26 0.63 -9.31
N HIS A 356 3.61 -0.38 -9.90
CA HIS A 356 2.25 -0.79 -9.56
C HIS A 356 2.26 -1.87 -8.47
N ILE A 357 1.84 -1.51 -7.26
CA ILE A 357 1.63 -2.41 -6.13
C ILE A 357 0.24 -3.05 -6.24
N LYS A 358 0.22 -4.16 -6.95
CA LYS A 358 -0.94 -5.00 -7.25
C LYS A 358 -1.53 -5.71 -6.01
N PHE A 359 -2.86 -5.73 -5.91
CA PHE A 359 -3.63 -6.51 -4.93
C PHE A 359 -4.93 -7.10 -5.50
N GLY A 360 -5.41 -8.22 -4.95
CA GLY A 360 -6.65 -8.88 -5.36
C GLY A 360 -7.91 -8.33 -4.68
N ARG A 361 -9.10 -8.74 -5.10
CA ARG A 361 -10.38 -8.25 -4.56
C ARG A 361 -10.78 -8.94 -3.25
N ILE A 362 -11.65 -8.27 -2.48
CA ILE A 362 -12.34 -8.91 -1.35
C ILE A 362 -13.80 -9.15 -1.72
N HIS A 363 -14.30 -10.34 -1.38
CA HIS A 363 -15.69 -10.74 -1.55
C HIS A 363 -16.37 -11.01 -0.20
N GLY A 364 -17.70 -11.02 -0.18
CA GLY A 364 -18.49 -11.60 0.92
C GLY A 364 -18.60 -10.78 2.20
N MET A 365 -18.23 -9.51 2.22
CA MET A 365 -18.52 -8.63 3.36
C MET A 365 -19.93 -8.06 3.25
N SER A 366 -20.83 -8.52 4.11
CA SER A 366 -22.13 -7.92 4.40
C SER A 366 -22.19 -7.44 5.84
N THR A 367 -22.93 -6.37 6.09
CA THR A 367 -23.41 -6.03 7.44
C THR A 367 -24.55 -6.99 7.79
N ARG A 368 -24.87 -7.14 9.08
CA ARG A 368 -26.06 -7.91 9.52
C ARG A 368 -27.38 -7.39 8.90
N ARG A 369 -27.37 -6.17 8.35
CA ARG A 369 -28.52 -5.49 7.75
C ARG A 369 -28.66 -5.69 6.23
N GLY A 370 -27.71 -6.36 5.56
CA GLY A 370 -27.87 -6.84 4.18
C GLY A 370 -27.95 -5.78 3.06
N GLN A 371 -27.66 -4.52 3.33
CA GLN A 371 -27.66 -3.41 2.36
C GLN A 371 -26.25 -3.10 1.82
N ALA A 372 -26.15 -2.07 0.96
CA ALA A 372 -24.87 -1.50 0.53
C ALA A 372 -23.95 -1.27 1.73
N VAL A 373 -22.75 -1.85 1.68
CA VAL A 373 -21.87 -1.91 2.84
C VAL A 373 -20.84 -0.79 2.75
N PHE A 374 -21.00 0.22 3.60
CA PHE A 374 -20.00 1.25 3.79
C PHE A 374 -18.87 0.74 4.68
N LEU A 375 -17.66 1.24 4.46
CA LEU A 375 -16.53 0.86 5.31
C LEU A 375 -16.74 1.30 6.75
N LYS A 376 -17.37 2.46 6.97
CA LYS A 376 -17.75 2.93 8.31
C LYS A 376 -18.58 1.87 9.05
N ASP A 377 -19.58 1.27 8.38
CA ASP A 377 -20.42 0.23 8.97
C ASP A 377 -19.63 -1.04 9.29
N ILE A 378 -18.66 -1.40 8.45
CA ILE A 378 -17.75 -2.52 8.72
C ILE A 378 -16.93 -2.23 9.98
N LEU A 379 -16.36 -1.04 10.11
CA LEU A 379 -15.57 -0.69 11.28
C LEU A 379 -16.44 -0.63 12.55
N ASP A 380 -17.67 -0.13 12.43
CA ASP A 380 -18.64 -0.09 13.53
C ASP A 380 -19.05 -1.50 13.99
N GLU A 381 -19.32 -2.41 13.05
CA GLU A 381 -19.57 -3.84 13.35
C GLU A 381 -18.33 -4.50 13.97
N ALA A 382 -17.13 -4.18 13.50
CA ALA A 382 -15.89 -4.71 14.06
C ALA A 382 -15.70 -4.28 15.52
N ARG A 383 -16.00 -3.01 15.82
CA ARG A 383 -16.02 -2.47 17.19
C ARG A 383 -17.08 -3.16 18.04
N GLU A 384 -18.32 -3.23 17.57
CA GLU A 384 -19.44 -3.84 18.32
C GLU A 384 -19.14 -5.29 18.69
N ARG A 385 -18.68 -6.09 17.72
CA ARG A 385 -18.30 -7.48 17.97
C ARG A 385 -17.12 -7.60 18.94
N SER A 386 -16.19 -6.66 18.89
CA SER A 386 -15.06 -6.63 19.83
C SER A 386 -15.50 -6.26 21.25
N THR A 387 -16.47 -5.35 21.40
CA THR A 387 -17.11 -5.04 22.69
C THR A 387 -17.78 -6.28 23.28
N ILE A 388 -18.58 -6.99 22.49
CA ILE A 388 -19.28 -8.21 22.92
C ILE A 388 -18.26 -9.27 23.38
N ARG A 389 -17.19 -9.51 22.59
CA ARG A 389 -16.16 -10.49 22.95
C ARG A 389 -15.39 -10.13 24.21
N GLN A 390 -15.10 -8.84 24.42
CA GLN A 390 -14.45 -8.38 25.65
C GLN A 390 -15.31 -8.66 26.88
N ASN A 391 -16.61 -8.39 26.81
CA ASN A 391 -17.55 -8.58 27.92
C ASN A 391 -17.77 -10.06 28.29
N ILE A 392 -17.71 -10.97 27.31
CA ILE A 392 -17.90 -12.41 27.55
C ILE A 392 -16.61 -13.12 28.00
N SER A 393 -15.44 -12.57 27.63
CA SER A 393 -14.15 -13.20 27.91
C SER A 393 -13.76 -13.11 29.39
N LYS A 394 -13.57 -14.27 30.02
CA LYS A 394 -13.08 -14.42 31.41
C LYS A 394 -11.64 -13.90 31.62
N ASN A 395 -10.90 -13.63 30.54
CA ASN A 395 -9.51 -13.19 30.58
C ASN A 395 -9.34 -11.67 30.35
N THR A 396 -10.43 -10.95 30.09
CA THR A 396 -10.38 -9.50 29.89
C THR A 396 -10.25 -8.81 31.24
N ARG A 397 -9.16 -8.06 31.45
CA ARG A 397 -8.85 -7.38 32.72
C ARG A 397 -9.10 -5.87 32.68
N VAL A 398 -9.43 -5.34 31.51
CA VAL A 398 -9.81 -3.95 31.27
C VAL A 398 -11.29 -3.92 30.95
N GLY A 399 -11.98 -2.86 31.41
CA GLY A 399 -13.36 -2.61 31.01
C GLY A 399 -13.44 -2.39 29.50
N SER A 400 -14.59 -2.68 28.91
CA SER A 400 -14.90 -2.35 27.52
C SER A 400 -15.11 -0.84 27.38
N ASP A 401 -14.03 -0.07 27.49
CA ASP A 401 -14.06 1.30 27.00
C ASP A 401 -14.19 1.28 25.46
N ASP A 402 -14.87 2.29 24.92
CA ASP A 402 -15.12 2.39 23.47
C ASP A 402 -13.79 2.40 22.69
N LYS A 403 -12.70 2.90 23.31
CA LYS A 403 -11.37 2.97 22.71
C LYS A 403 -10.69 1.61 22.53
N SER A 404 -10.71 0.72 23.53
CA SER A 404 -10.07 -0.60 23.39
C SER A 404 -10.83 -1.47 22.40
N ALA A 405 -12.16 -1.40 22.41
CA ALA A 405 -12.99 -2.11 21.43
C ALA A 405 -12.75 -1.63 19.99
N GLU A 406 -12.63 -0.32 19.78
CA GLU A 406 -12.29 0.26 18.48
C GLU A 406 -10.93 -0.23 18.00
N VAL A 407 -9.89 -0.11 18.83
CA VAL A 407 -8.52 -0.56 18.46
C VAL A 407 -8.48 -2.04 18.12
N LEU A 408 -9.11 -2.90 18.95
CA LEU A 408 -9.13 -4.35 18.72
C LEU A 408 -9.92 -4.70 17.45
N GLY A 409 -11.09 -4.08 17.24
CA GLY A 409 -11.95 -4.32 16.09
C GLY A 409 -11.27 -3.92 14.78
N VAL A 410 -10.74 -2.70 14.72
CA VAL A 410 -10.01 -2.20 13.56
C VAL A 410 -8.77 -3.06 13.28
N SER A 411 -7.98 -3.38 14.32
CA SER A 411 -6.78 -4.23 14.18
C SER A 411 -7.13 -5.62 13.63
N ALA A 412 -8.23 -6.21 14.10
CA ALA A 412 -8.68 -7.51 13.60
C ALA A 412 -9.01 -7.47 12.10
N VAL A 413 -9.68 -6.41 11.63
CA VAL A 413 -9.97 -6.22 10.20
C VAL A 413 -8.68 -6.06 9.39
N ILE A 414 -7.76 -5.19 9.85
CA ILE A 414 -6.48 -4.92 9.17
C ILE A 414 -5.64 -6.20 9.08
N ILE A 415 -5.40 -6.89 10.20
CA ILE A 415 -4.57 -8.11 10.23
C ILE A 415 -5.22 -9.22 9.40
N ASN A 416 -6.55 -9.34 9.45
CA ASN A 416 -7.25 -10.35 8.67
C ASN A 416 -7.09 -10.17 7.15
N ASP A 417 -6.98 -8.94 6.67
CA ASP A 417 -6.66 -8.66 5.27
C ASP A 417 -5.16 -8.85 4.98
N LEU A 418 -4.27 -8.25 5.78
CA LEU A 418 -2.83 -8.26 5.52
C LEU A 418 -2.19 -9.65 5.66
N LYS A 419 -2.81 -10.58 6.40
CA LYS A 419 -2.37 -11.99 6.46
C LYS A 419 -2.62 -12.75 5.15
N GLN A 420 -3.52 -12.25 4.30
CA GLN A 420 -3.82 -12.87 3.02
C GLN A 420 -2.71 -12.57 2.02
N ARG A 421 -2.55 -13.44 1.01
CA ARG A 421 -1.64 -13.14 -0.10
C ARG A 421 -2.17 -11.91 -0.84
N ARG A 422 -1.38 -10.83 -0.89
CA ARG A 422 -1.75 -9.53 -1.47
C ARG A 422 -2.43 -9.64 -2.84
N GLN A 423 -1.84 -10.37 -3.78
CA GLN A 423 -2.34 -10.49 -5.15
C GLN A 423 -3.49 -11.48 -5.33
N LYS A 424 -3.92 -12.22 -4.30
CA LYS A 424 -5.05 -13.15 -4.40
C LYS A 424 -6.33 -12.49 -3.94
N ASP A 425 -7.40 -12.84 -4.62
CA ASP A 425 -8.76 -12.58 -4.18
C ASP A 425 -9.07 -13.46 -2.97
N TYR A 426 -9.93 -12.98 -2.07
CA TYR A 426 -10.41 -13.79 -0.95
C TYR A 426 -11.81 -13.37 -0.49
N THR A 427 -12.51 -14.31 0.13
CA THR A 427 -13.81 -14.05 0.77
C THR A 427 -13.60 -13.77 2.24
N PHE A 428 -14.12 -12.64 2.71
CA PHE A 428 -14.04 -12.27 4.11
C PHE A 428 -15.03 -13.03 4.96
N ASP A 429 -14.62 -13.26 6.19
CA ASP A 429 -15.34 -14.03 7.17
C ASP A 429 -15.12 -13.36 8.52
N TRP A 430 -16.21 -12.88 9.13
CA TRP A 430 -16.19 -12.17 10.41
C TRP A 430 -15.65 -13.04 11.55
N GLU A 431 -15.98 -14.32 11.57
CA GLU A 431 -15.50 -15.22 12.62
C GLU A 431 -14.00 -15.40 12.51
N LYS A 432 -13.48 -15.60 11.30
CA LYS A 432 -12.04 -15.69 11.05
C LYS A 432 -11.31 -14.38 11.33
N ALA A 433 -11.92 -13.24 11.02
CA ALA A 433 -11.32 -11.93 11.26
C ALA A 433 -11.13 -11.67 12.76
N LEU A 434 -12.18 -11.92 13.54
CA LEU A 434 -12.15 -11.65 14.98
C LEU A 434 -11.47 -12.77 15.77
N GLN A 435 -11.37 -13.99 15.26
CA GLN A 435 -10.52 -15.04 15.86
C GLN A 435 -9.05 -14.61 15.95
N VAL A 436 -8.60 -13.71 15.07
CA VAL A 436 -7.26 -13.09 15.16
C VAL A 436 -7.07 -12.32 16.47
N VAL A 437 -8.15 -11.89 17.16
CA VAL A 437 -8.06 -11.29 18.51
C VAL A 437 -7.57 -12.29 19.57
N VAL A 438 -7.72 -13.60 19.34
CA VAL A 438 -7.06 -14.63 20.18
C VAL A 438 -5.54 -14.64 19.94
N LEU A 439 -5.09 -14.31 18.73
CA LEU A 439 -3.67 -14.07 18.38
C LEU A 439 -3.20 -12.66 18.79
N LEU A 440 -4.11 -11.69 19.03
CA LEU A 440 -3.75 -10.44 19.71
C LEU A 440 -3.33 -10.68 21.16
N LYS A 441 -3.40 -11.90 21.73
CA LYS A 441 -2.58 -12.22 22.92
C LYS A 441 -1.08 -12.05 22.65
N GLU A 442 -0.62 -12.19 21.40
CA GLU A 442 0.77 -11.96 20.98
C GLU A 442 1.01 -10.51 20.50
N VAL A 443 -0.02 -9.76 20.09
CA VAL A 443 0.11 -8.38 19.59
C VAL A 443 -0.30 -7.32 20.62
N CYS A 444 -1.28 -7.56 21.50
CA CYS A 444 -1.41 -6.80 22.76
C CYS A 444 -0.14 -6.98 23.60
N PHE A 445 0.55 -8.12 23.49
CA PHE A 445 1.89 -8.28 24.05
C PHE A 445 2.89 -7.23 23.53
N ILE A 446 2.74 -6.79 22.27
CA ILE A 446 3.54 -5.75 21.61
C ILE A 446 3.11 -4.34 22.03
N LEU A 447 1.85 -4.13 22.43
CA LEU A 447 1.28 -2.79 22.69
C LEU A 447 1.00 -2.45 24.17
N THR A 448 0.96 -3.41 25.11
CA THR A 448 0.50 -3.15 26.49
C THR A 448 1.45 -3.56 27.63
N SER A 449 2.73 -3.88 27.38
CA SER A 449 3.62 -4.39 28.43
C SER A 449 4.60 -3.36 29.02
N PRO A 450 4.15 -2.57 30.01
CA PRO A 450 4.94 -2.32 31.22
C PRO A 450 4.55 -3.24 32.39
N CYS A 451 3.41 -3.93 32.30
CA CYS A 451 2.71 -4.47 33.48
C CYS A 451 2.92 -5.96 33.77
N MET A 452 3.63 -6.72 32.92
CA MET A 452 3.80 -8.18 33.06
C MET A 452 5.28 -8.53 33.25
N LEU A 453 5.81 -8.26 34.46
CA LEU A 453 7.25 -8.22 34.75
C LEU A 453 7.85 -9.49 35.40
N THR A 454 7.20 -10.65 35.33
CA THR A 454 7.74 -11.87 35.99
C THR A 454 8.18 -13.00 35.03
N ASP A 455 7.81 -12.94 33.74
CA ASP A 455 8.19 -13.94 32.72
C ASP A 455 9.02 -13.32 31.55
N ALA A 456 9.70 -12.21 31.88
CA ALA A 456 10.22 -11.24 30.92
C ALA A 456 11.31 -11.80 29.97
N ARG A 457 12.23 -12.67 30.41
CA ARG A 457 13.41 -13.04 29.60
C ARG A 457 13.06 -13.83 28.33
N ARG A 458 12.11 -14.77 28.40
CA ARG A 458 11.70 -15.58 27.23
C ARG A 458 10.90 -14.74 26.23
N GLN A 459 10.11 -13.81 26.75
CA GLN A 459 9.27 -12.89 26.00
C GLN A 459 10.11 -11.81 25.29
N TRP A 460 11.11 -11.22 25.95
CA TRP A 460 12.10 -10.33 25.32
C TRP A 460 12.93 -11.02 24.24
N LEU A 461 13.31 -12.29 24.46
CA LEU A 461 13.98 -13.07 23.43
C LEU A 461 13.09 -13.30 22.20
N THR A 462 11.81 -13.58 22.44
CA THR A 462 10.84 -13.84 21.39
C THR A 462 10.59 -12.55 20.61
N PHE A 463 10.46 -11.42 21.30
CA PHE A 463 10.39 -10.09 20.70
C PHE A 463 11.64 -9.81 19.85
N ALA A 464 12.85 -9.93 20.40
CA ALA A 464 14.09 -9.71 19.68
C ALA A 464 14.21 -10.60 18.42
N VAL A 465 13.87 -11.89 18.52
CA VAL A 465 13.88 -12.82 17.38
C VAL A 465 12.86 -12.43 16.31
N HIS A 466 11.63 -12.07 16.68
CA HIS A 466 10.61 -11.63 15.71
C HIS A 466 10.95 -10.28 15.08
N THR A 467 11.48 -9.33 15.86
CA THR A 467 12.02 -8.06 15.37
C THR A 467 13.09 -8.33 14.31
N LEU A 468 14.07 -9.20 14.60
CA LEU A 468 15.14 -9.60 13.68
C LEU A 468 14.60 -10.28 12.41
N GLN A 469 13.67 -11.23 12.54
CA GLN A 469 13.02 -11.89 11.41
C GLN A 469 12.26 -10.89 10.52
N ALA A 470 11.57 -9.92 11.13
CA ALA A 470 10.94 -8.82 10.39
C ALA A 470 11.98 -7.95 9.67
N MET A 471 13.17 -7.70 10.26
CA MET A 471 14.25 -7.00 9.54
C MET A 471 14.67 -7.78 8.30
N PHE A 472 15.03 -9.05 8.45
CA PHE A 472 15.47 -9.91 7.34
C PHE A 472 14.43 -9.95 6.22
N PHE A 473 13.16 -10.14 6.58
CA PHE A 473 12.07 -10.14 5.61
C PHE A 473 11.92 -8.78 4.91
N ALA A 474 12.00 -7.66 5.62
CA ALA A 474 11.88 -6.32 5.03
C ALA A 474 12.98 -6.03 3.98
N ARG A 475 14.25 -6.39 4.26
CA ARG A 475 15.35 -6.24 3.29
C ARG A 475 15.28 -7.24 2.15
N GLU A 476 14.87 -8.48 2.40
CA GLU A 476 14.68 -9.46 1.34
C GLU A 476 13.57 -8.99 0.39
N GLN A 477 12.45 -8.52 0.93
CA GLN A 477 11.38 -7.92 0.13
C GLN A 477 11.85 -6.66 -0.60
N TRP A 478 12.63 -5.78 0.01
CA TRP A 478 13.20 -4.61 -0.67
C TRP A 478 14.18 -4.99 -1.78
N SER A 479 15.12 -5.90 -1.50
CA SER A 479 16.10 -6.40 -2.48
C SER A 479 15.43 -7.17 -3.61
N GLU A 480 14.36 -7.92 -3.35
CA GLU A 480 13.65 -8.67 -4.38
C GLU A 480 12.70 -7.79 -5.17
N THR A 481 12.06 -6.79 -4.54
CA THR A 481 11.24 -5.79 -5.23
C THR A 481 12.11 -4.90 -6.11
N SER A 482 13.24 -4.38 -5.62
CA SER A 482 14.20 -3.61 -6.43
C SER A 482 14.84 -4.43 -7.55
N ARG A 483 15.25 -5.69 -7.31
CA ARG A 483 15.81 -6.56 -8.37
C ARG A 483 14.77 -7.02 -9.39
N ARG A 484 13.51 -7.29 -9.01
CA ARG A 484 12.44 -7.64 -9.96
C ARG A 484 11.93 -6.43 -10.72
N VAL A 485 11.95 -5.24 -10.10
CA VAL A 485 11.64 -3.95 -10.77
C VAL A 485 12.71 -3.60 -11.80
N GLN A 486 13.99 -3.94 -11.57
CA GLN A 486 15.05 -3.80 -12.57
C GLN A 486 15.07 -4.92 -13.64
N ARG A 487 14.41 -6.05 -13.39
CA ARG A 487 14.33 -7.19 -14.32
C ARG A 487 12.89 -7.48 -14.73
N HIS A 488 12.29 -6.59 -15.54
CA HIS A 488 11.23 -7.01 -16.45
C HIS A 488 11.82 -7.28 -17.85
N PRO A 489 11.34 -8.31 -18.57
CA PRO A 489 11.98 -8.81 -19.78
C PRO A 489 11.54 -7.99 -20.99
N LEU A 490 12.32 -6.97 -21.34
CA LEU A 490 12.31 -6.42 -22.70
C LEU A 490 13.36 -7.10 -23.62
N ASN A 491 14.21 -7.98 -23.08
CA ASN A 491 15.21 -8.72 -23.85
C ASN A 491 14.87 -10.22 -23.95
N ARG A 492 13.84 -10.54 -24.73
CA ARG A 492 13.74 -11.83 -25.45
C ARG A 492 13.17 -11.56 -26.84
N VAL A 493 13.95 -10.87 -27.66
CA VAL A 493 13.80 -10.89 -29.12
C VAL A 493 15.18 -11.22 -29.69
N ALA A 494 15.22 -12.36 -30.39
CA ALA A 494 16.16 -12.78 -31.42
C ALA A 494 17.68 -12.78 -31.11
N SER A 495 18.21 -13.97 -30.85
CA SER A 495 19.47 -14.43 -31.49
C SER A 495 19.27 -15.85 -32.00
N ASN A 496 18.40 -16.01 -32.99
CA ASN A 496 18.47 -17.15 -33.91
C ASN A 496 19.06 -16.60 -35.21
N SER A 497 20.38 -16.72 -35.32
CA SER A 497 21.14 -16.57 -36.55
C SER A 497 20.70 -17.68 -37.52
N PRO A 498 20.41 -17.40 -38.80
CA PRO A 498 20.23 -18.44 -39.80
C PRO A 498 21.62 -18.91 -40.23
N GLY A 499 21.89 -20.21 -40.07
CA GLY A 499 23.13 -20.85 -40.49
C GLY A 499 22.89 -22.32 -40.80
N ASN A 500 22.84 -22.60 -42.11
CA ASN A 500 22.82 -23.89 -42.82
C ASN A 500 21.61 -24.82 -42.65
#